data_AF-D3SNN8-F1
#
_entry.id   AF-D3SNN8-F1
#
_cell.length_a   1.000
_cell.length_b   1.000
_cell.length_c   1.000
_cell.angle_alpha   90.00
_cell.angle_beta   90.00
_cell.angle_gamma   90.00
#
_symmetry.space_group_name_H-M   'P 1'
#
loop_
_entity.id
_entity.type
_entity.pdbx_description
1 polymer ?
#
loop_
_entity_poly.entity_id
_entity_poly.type
_entity_poly.pdbx_seq_one_letter_code
_entity_poly.pdbx_strand_id
1 'polypeptide(L)'
;MRRYRYSDKILVLSFVSLFIGGNIFLINFIDIALLKYVYVCNIVFAFLLYLLVFGKKWHPVLIFMGTLTLFQGGLIISSIFDTSIDISFVFLMEANLYLQEDSLRTAMLIINLSYWFVLLGGLWGSISDNYKLKDYYNNNGFLKKLFLAIFLIALPFYIYKIFIYFFYFLQGGYMAFYQSTEYLEKAGFITRAISYFAYIGLLGYFLQEQNRKYIFTVLFIWLFMTLPVLLSGFRGQFFTFWLTIFLFYKKRFDKRLKLREIFIVFIIVSVLSLIVSYYREAGTLGFLLPKNPVLEFLKQQGVSFFVTAMAVEFSDEFSGKILKYLLWEPLGAIYSQYSSLPDRAFATDLMIKINYQGYLMGYGVGSSYLAEAYLLSGILGTCIVSFFIGFILSKLWNMFDSVNIYGKILVFVAVQGIIYLPRDLLLMPLSYVIKAGVYVLALYIMIEFIKGSPNLKLIEKGKVS
;
A
#
# COMPACT_ATOMS: atom_id res chain seq x y z
N MET A 1 9.39 25.35 -3.45
CA MET A 1 9.79 24.56 -4.63
C MET A 1 10.66 25.46 -5.50
N ARG A 2 11.80 25.00 -6.04
CA ARG A 2 12.45 25.78 -7.11
C ARG A 2 11.43 25.84 -8.25
N ARG A 3 11.06 27.04 -8.72
CA ARG A 3 10.25 27.18 -9.93
C ARG A 3 11.05 26.52 -11.06
N TYR A 4 10.62 25.34 -11.50
CA TYR A 4 11.15 24.73 -12.72
C TYR A 4 10.99 25.75 -13.84
N ARG A 5 12.09 26.11 -14.50
CA ARG A 5 11.99 26.93 -15.70
C ARG A 5 11.25 26.12 -16.75
N TYR A 6 10.56 26.81 -17.65
CA TYR A 6 9.80 26.17 -18.72
C TYR A 6 10.67 25.19 -19.55
N SER A 7 11.96 25.51 -19.73
CA SER A 7 12.99 24.66 -20.34
C SER A 7 13.13 23.29 -19.66
N ASP A 8 13.04 23.23 -18.34
CA ASP A 8 13.27 22.00 -17.58
C ASP A 8 12.08 21.05 -17.73
N LYS A 9 10.87 21.59 -17.89
CA LYS A 9 9.65 20.78 -18.12
C LYS A 9 9.66 20.12 -19.49
N ILE A 10 10.11 20.85 -20.51
CA ILE A 10 10.25 20.30 -21.87
C ILE A 10 11.30 19.18 -21.87
N LEU A 11 12.45 19.39 -21.24
CA LEU A 11 13.50 18.38 -21.15
C LEU A 11 13.03 17.11 -20.43
N VAL A 12 12.29 17.25 -19.34
CA VAL A 12 11.70 16.11 -18.61
C VAL A 12 10.68 15.37 -19.48
N LEU A 13 9.79 16.08 -20.18
CA LEU A 13 8.82 15.46 -21.08
C LEU A 13 9.51 14.72 -22.23
N SER A 14 10.47 15.35 -22.91
CA SER A 14 11.25 14.72 -23.98
C SER A 14 11.99 13.48 -23.51
N PHE A 15 12.57 13.52 -22.31
CA PHE A 15 13.26 12.37 -21.72
C PHE A 15 12.29 11.22 -21.43
N VAL A 16 11.14 11.49 -20.82
CA VAL A 16 10.13 10.45 -20.56
C VAL A 16 9.58 9.88 -21.87
N SER A 17 9.28 10.71 -22.87
CA SER A 17 8.81 10.25 -24.18
C SER A 17 9.83 9.35 -24.87
N LEU A 18 11.12 9.67 -24.78
CA LEU A 18 12.20 8.83 -25.32
C LEU A 18 12.25 7.47 -24.62
N PHE A 19 12.12 7.42 -23.30
CA PHE A 19 12.11 6.15 -22.58
C PHE A 19 10.84 5.34 -22.84
N ILE A 20 9.66 5.97 -22.94
CA ILE A 20 8.42 5.28 -23.30
C ILE A 20 8.54 4.68 -24.71
N GLY A 21 8.95 5.48 -25.69
CA GLY A 21 9.17 5.02 -27.06
C GLY A 21 10.23 3.92 -27.14
N GLY A 22 11.32 4.08 -26.39
CA GLY A 22 12.37 3.08 -26.25
C GLY A 22 11.86 1.77 -25.67
N ASN A 23 11.00 1.79 -24.65
CA ASN A 23 10.41 0.56 -24.09
C ASN A 23 9.52 -0.16 -25.09
N ILE A 24 8.65 0.58 -25.78
CA ILE A 24 7.76 0.01 -26.80
C ILE A 24 8.57 -0.59 -27.95
N PHE A 25 9.68 0.05 -28.33
CA PHE A 25 10.58 -0.48 -29.35
C PHE A 25 11.30 -1.73 -28.84
N LEU A 26 12.07 -1.61 -27.75
CA LEU A 26 12.94 -2.67 -27.22
C LEU A 26 12.15 -3.95 -26.93
N ILE A 27 10.89 -3.85 -26.50
CA ILE A 27 10.11 -5.04 -26.16
C ILE A 27 9.74 -5.93 -27.34
N ASN A 28 9.68 -5.36 -28.55
CA ASN A 28 9.35 -6.09 -29.77
C ASN A 28 10.60 -6.67 -30.45
N PHE A 29 11.81 -6.19 -30.12
CA PHE A 29 13.04 -6.54 -30.83
C PHE A 29 14.09 -7.25 -29.96
N ILE A 30 13.92 -7.25 -28.63
CA ILE A 30 14.87 -7.86 -27.70
C ILE A 30 14.36 -9.20 -27.19
N ASP A 31 15.26 -10.16 -27.01
CA ASP A 31 14.98 -11.45 -26.38
C ASP A 31 14.44 -11.27 -24.94
N ILE A 32 13.50 -12.12 -24.52
CA ILE A 32 12.90 -12.05 -23.18
C ILE A 32 13.94 -12.15 -22.06
N ALA A 33 15.01 -12.93 -22.26
CA ALA A 33 16.13 -13.06 -21.33
C ALA A 33 16.88 -11.74 -21.13
N LEU A 34 16.83 -10.83 -22.11
CA LEU A 34 17.44 -9.51 -22.04
C LEU A 34 16.48 -8.43 -21.53
N LEU A 35 15.16 -8.64 -21.62
CA LEU A 35 14.15 -7.68 -21.13
C LEU A 35 14.23 -7.43 -19.62
N LYS A 36 14.70 -8.41 -18.83
CA LYS A 36 14.93 -8.21 -17.39
C LYS A 36 15.99 -7.13 -17.10
N TYR A 37 16.98 -6.94 -17.96
CA TYR A 37 17.96 -5.85 -17.81
C TYR A 37 17.37 -4.51 -18.23
N VAL A 38 16.52 -4.48 -19.27
CA VAL A 38 15.77 -3.28 -19.67
C VAL A 38 14.89 -2.80 -18.50
N TYR A 39 14.25 -3.73 -17.79
CA TYR A 39 13.49 -3.43 -16.57
C TYR A 39 14.33 -2.72 -15.49
N VAL A 40 15.51 -3.25 -15.16
CA VAL A 40 16.40 -2.63 -14.17
C VAL A 40 16.87 -1.24 -14.61
N CYS A 41 17.23 -1.08 -15.89
CA CYS A 41 17.58 0.22 -16.46
C CYS A 41 16.45 1.23 -16.27
N ASN A 42 15.20 0.85 -16.56
CA ASN A 42 14.04 1.73 -16.36
C ASN A 42 13.87 2.18 -14.91
N ILE A 43 14.03 1.28 -13.94
CA ILE A 43 13.96 1.65 -12.52
C ILE A 43 15.03 2.70 -12.18
N VAL A 44 16.26 2.47 -12.62
CA VAL A 44 17.38 3.39 -12.35
C VAL A 44 17.10 4.75 -12.97
N PHE A 45 16.71 4.81 -14.24
CA PHE A 45 16.42 6.07 -14.92
C PHE A 45 15.20 6.79 -14.34
N ALA A 46 14.14 6.07 -14.01
CA ALA A 46 12.97 6.65 -13.35
C ALA A 46 13.32 7.20 -11.96
N PHE A 47 14.19 6.53 -11.20
CA PHE A 47 14.69 7.02 -9.91
C PHE A 47 15.57 8.26 -10.08
N LEU A 48 16.47 8.29 -11.06
CA LEU A 48 17.28 9.47 -11.37
C LEU A 48 16.38 10.65 -11.76
N LEU A 49 15.36 10.42 -12.60
CA LEU A 49 14.40 11.45 -12.97
C LEU A 49 13.58 11.92 -11.76
N TYR A 50 13.17 11.01 -10.86
CA TYR A 50 12.55 11.37 -9.60
C TYR A 50 13.44 12.33 -8.78
N LEU A 51 14.74 12.01 -8.64
CA LEU A 51 15.69 12.85 -7.91
C LEU A 51 15.86 14.23 -8.57
N LEU A 52 15.84 14.26 -9.90
CA LEU A 52 15.88 15.51 -10.66
C LEU A 52 14.64 16.34 -10.36
N VAL A 53 13.43 15.77 -10.44
CA VAL A 53 12.19 16.56 -10.40
C VAL A 53 11.69 16.87 -8.99
N PHE A 54 11.65 15.89 -8.09
CA PHE A 54 11.20 16.11 -6.71
C PHE A 54 12.32 16.61 -5.79
N GLY A 55 13.56 16.57 -6.27
CA GLY A 55 14.76 16.80 -5.47
C GLY A 55 15.03 15.63 -4.52
N LYS A 56 16.07 15.75 -3.69
CA LYS A 56 16.37 14.81 -2.61
C LYS A 56 15.38 14.96 -1.44
N LYS A 57 14.09 14.77 -1.70
CA LYS A 57 13.01 14.82 -0.70
C LYS A 57 12.24 13.51 -0.65
N TRP A 58 11.69 13.18 0.51
CA TRP A 58 10.72 12.11 0.64
C TRP A 58 9.38 12.53 0.02
N HIS A 59 8.80 11.67 -0.79
CA HIS A 59 7.51 11.87 -1.47
C HIS A 59 6.78 10.53 -1.62
N PRO A 60 5.44 10.46 -1.52
CA PRO A 60 4.70 9.21 -1.66
C PRO A 60 4.92 8.52 -3.01
N VAL A 61 5.12 9.28 -4.09
CA VAL A 61 5.47 8.73 -5.42
C VAL A 61 6.72 7.86 -5.37
N LEU A 62 7.76 8.25 -4.61
CA LEU A 62 8.96 7.42 -4.45
C LEU A 62 8.66 6.12 -3.72
N ILE A 63 7.86 6.19 -2.66
CA ILE A 63 7.47 5.00 -1.89
C ILE A 63 6.65 4.06 -2.78
N PHE A 64 5.71 4.60 -3.56
CA PHE A 64 4.94 3.83 -4.53
C PHE A 64 5.82 3.16 -5.58
N MET A 65 6.78 3.89 -6.17
CA MET A 65 7.73 3.30 -7.10
C MET A 65 8.55 2.18 -6.44
N GLY A 66 8.95 2.36 -5.18
CA GLY A 66 9.65 1.33 -4.41
C GLY A 66 8.80 0.08 -4.14
N THR A 67 7.52 0.25 -3.79
CA THR A 67 6.59 -0.89 -3.61
C THR A 67 6.25 -1.55 -4.94
N LEU A 68 6.17 -0.79 -6.04
CA LEU A 68 6.05 -1.32 -7.40
C LEU A 68 7.27 -2.18 -7.76
N THR A 69 8.48 -1.72 -7.46
CA THR A 69 9.71 -2.51 -7.66
C THR A 69 9.70 -3.77 -6.81
N LEU A 70 9.29 -3.67 -5.55
CA LEU A 70 9.30 -4.80 -4.65
C LEU A 70 8.31 -5.89 -5.06
N PHE A 71 7.06 -5.52 -5.36
CA PHE A 71 5.98 -6.50 -5.57
C PHE A 71 5.83 -6.95 -7.03
N GLN A 72 6.09 -6.07 -8.00
CA GLN A 72 5.97 -6.41 -9.43
C GLN A 72 7.35 -6.70 -10.06
N GLY A 73 8.41 -6.13 -9.50
CA GLY A 73 9.78 -6.30 -10.00
C GLY A 73 10.62 -7.32 -9.25
N GLY A 74 10.23 -7.72 -8.04
CA GLY A 74 11.07 -8.55 -7.17
C GLY A 74 11.51 -9.85 -7.83
N LEU A 75 10.60 -10.52 -8.55
CA LEU A 75 10.87 -11.76 -9.26
C LEU A 75 11.78 -11.54 -10.47
N ILE A 76 11.54 -10.47 -11.25
CA ILE A 76 12.35 -10.08 -12.41
C ILE A 76 13.78 -9.76 -11.98
N ILE A 77 13.95 -9.02 -10.88
CA ILE A 77 15.28 -8.70 -10.34
C ILE A 77 15.96 -9.97 -9.84
N SER A 78 15.20 -10.87 -9.19
CA SER A 78 15.76 -12.11 -8.67
C SER A 78 16.27 -13.03 -9.78
N SER A 79 15.56 -13.12 -10.92
CA SER A 79 15.98 -13.93 -12.07
C SER A 79 17.21 -13.41 -12.81
N ILE A 80 17.70 -12.21 -12.49
CA ILE A 80 18.99 -11.71 -12.96
C ILE A 80 20.14 -12.34 -12.16
N PHE A 81 19.95 -12.54 -10.86
CA PHE A 81 20.98 -13.03 -9.95
C PHE A 81 20.95 -14.55 -9.78
N ASP A 82 19.83 -15.19 -10.11
CA ASP A 82 19.66 -16.64 -10.06
C ASP A 82 18.98 -17.15 -11.33
N THR A 83 19.76 -17.85 -12.15
CA THR A 83 19.32 -18.39 -13.45
C THR A 83 18.36 -19.58 -13.30
N SER A 84 18.21 -20.14 -12.09
CA SER A 84 17.21 -21.18 -11.84
C SER A 84 15.78 -20.63 -11.73
N ILE A 85 15.63 -19.31 -11.57
CA ILE A 85 14.32 -18.66 -11.51
C ILE A 85 13.81 -18.43 -12.92
N ASP A 86 12.90 -19.30 -13.35
CA ASP A 86 12.12 -19.11 -14.56
C ASP A 86 10.91 -18.20 -14.28
N ILE A 87 10.88 -17.03 -14.92
CA ILE A 87 9.77 -16.06 -14.78
C ILE A 87 8.53 -16.47 -15.60
N SER A 88 8.68 -17.40 -16.53
CA SER A 88 7.57 -17.93 -17.34
C SER A 88 6.78 -19.01 -16.61
N PHE A 89 7.41 -19.68 -15.65
CA PHE A 89 6.80 -20.74 -14.87
C PHE A 89 6.11 -20.19 -13.62
N VAL A 90 4.78 -20.18 -13.65
CA VAL A 90 3.96 -19.78 -12.50
C VAL A 90 3.93 -20.95 -11.51
N PHE A 91 4.48 -20.70 -10.33
CA PHE A 91 4.34 -21.56 -9.16
C PHE A 91 3.62 -20.77 -8.07
N LEU A 92 2.30 -20.90 -8.00
CA LEU A 92 1.47 -20.10 -7.10
C LEU A 92 0.28 -20.87 -6.56
N MET A 93 0.19 -21.03 -5.24
CA MET A 93 -0.92 -21.72 -4.56
C MET A 93 -1.23 -23.09 -5.20
N GLU A 94 -0.17 -23.89 -5.40
CA GLU A 94 -0.18 -25.22 -6.03
C GLU A 94 -0.57 -25.24 -7.52
N ALA A 95 -0.86 -24.09 -8.13
CA ALA A 95 -0.97 -23.99 -9.58
C ALA A 95 0.43 -23.98 -10.22
N ASN A 96 0.59 -24.82 -11.25
CA ASN A 96 1.81 -24.98 -12.04
C ASN A 96 1.45 -24.81 -13.52
N LEU A 97 1.84 -23.69 -14.13
CA LEU A 97 1.61 -23.45 -15.55
C LEU A 97 2.72 -22.59 -16.16
N TYR A 98 2.91 -22.73 -17.47
CA TYR A 98 3.78 -21.85 -18.25
C TYR A 98 2.95 -20.76 -18.93
N LEU A 99 3.42 -19.53 -18.85
CA LEU A 99 2.84 -18.39 -19.54
C LEU A 99 3.38 -18.27 -20.96
N GLN A 100 2.58 -17.75 -21.88
CA GLN A 100 3.05 -17.46 -23.23
C GLN A 100 4.06 -16.30 -23.23
N GLU A 101 4.99 -16.35 -24.17
CA GLU A 101 6.03 -15.33 -24.28
C GLU A 101 5.45 -13.93 -24.51
N ASP A 102 4.42 -13.81 -25.35
CA ASP A 102 3.75 -12.54 -25.63
C ASP A 102 3.08 -11.94 -24.38
N SER A 103 2.50 -12.79 -23.53
CA SER A 103 1.91 -12.39 -22.26
C SER A 103 2.96 -11.85 -21.29
N LEU A 104 4.11 -12.53 -21.20
CA LEU A 104 5.23 -12.10 -20.35
C LEU A 104 5.84 -10.78 -20.85
N ARG A 105 6.06 -10.65 -22.17
CA ARG A 105 6.53 -9.41 -22.78
C ARG A 105 5.57 -8.28 -22.42
N THR A 106 4.28 -8.46 -22.69
CA THR A 106 3.27 -7.44 -22.39
C THR A 106 3.22 -7.09 -20.89
N ALA A 107 3.32 -8.09 -20.00
CA ALA A 107 3.39 -7.87 -18.55
C ALA A 107 4.61 -6.99 -18.16
N MET A 108 5.79 -7.28 -18.72
CA MET A 108 6.98 -6.46 -18.46
C MET A 108 6.83 -5.04 -19.03
N LEU A 109 6.17 -4.88 -20.19
CA LEU A 109 5.89 -3.56 -20.77
C LEU A 109 5.04 -2.72 -19.82
N ILE A 110 3.93 -3.27 -19.34
CA ILE A 110 2.97 -2.50 -18.55
C ILE A 110 3.55 -2.10 -17.20
N ILE A 111 4.41 -2.93 -16.59
CA ILE A 111 5.13 -2.55 -15.36
C ILE A 111 6.11 -1.40 -15.66
N ASN A 112 6.88 -1.49 -16.76
CA ASN A 112 7.81 -0.42 -17.16
C ASN A 112 7.07 0.90 -17.45
N LEU A 113 6.00 0.86 -18.24
CA LEU A 113 5.17 2.03 -18.53
C LEU A 113 4.58 2.61 -17.24
N SER A 114 4.15 1.76 -16.31
CA SER A 114 3.58 2.23 -15.05
C SER A 114 4.54 3.13 -14.26
N TYR A 115 5.83 2.81 -14.17
CA TYR A 115 6.82 3.70 -13.54
C TYR A 115 6.83 5.09 -14.15
N TRP A 116 6.86 5.17 -15.47
CA TRP A 116 6.92 6.42 -16.21
C TRP A 116 5.63 7.22 -16.03
N PHE A 117 4.47 6.59 -16.16
CA PHE A 117 3.18 7.26 -16.01
C PHE A 117 2.89 7.69 -14.57
N VAL A 118 3.23 6.90 -13.55
CA VAL A 118 3.15 7.32 -12.14
C VAL A 118 4.03 8.54 -11.90
N LEU A 119 5.25 8.53 -12.44
CA LEU A 119 6.14 9.67 -12.29
C LEU A 119 5.56 10.92 -12.96
N LEU A 120 5.13 10.82 -14.23
CA LEU A 120 4.49 11.91 -14.99
C LEU A 120 3.26 12.47 -14.27
N GLY A 121 2.36 11.61 -13.82
CA GLY A 121 1.19 11.99 -13.04
C GLY A 121 1.59 12.73 -11.78
N GLY A 122 2.63 12.25 -11.10
CA GLY A 122 3.16 12.92 -9.92
C GLY A 122 3.74 14.31 -10.19
N LEU A 123 4.43 14.47 -11.32
CA LEU A 123 4.93 15.79 -11.76
C LEU A 123 3.77 16.75 -12.00
N TRP A 124 2.76 16.28 -12.74
CA TRP A 124 1.59 17.07 -13.08
C TRP A 124 0.83 17.50 -11.81
N GLY A 125 0.59 16.57 -10.90
CA GLY A 125 -0.06 16.85 -9.61
C GLY A 125 0.71 17.87 -8.78
N SER A 126 2.04 17.85 -8.85
CA SER A 126 2.92 18.79 -8.14
C SER A 126 2.96 20.19 -8.75
N ILE A 127 2.75 20.32 -10.06
CA ILE A 127 2.77 21.60 -10.79
C ILE A 127 1.46 22.37 -10.60
N SER A 128 0.35 21.66 -10.43
CA SER A 128 -0.99 22.22 -10.49
C SER A 128 -1.41 23.04 -9.25
N ASP A 129 -0.54 23.23 -8.24
CA ASP A 129 -0.96 23.75 -6.94
C ASP A 129 -0.42 25.14 -6.62
N ASN A 130 -1.35 26.10 -6.57
CA ASN A 130 -1.23 27.40 -5.88
C ASN A 130 -2.04 27.36 -4.57
N TYR A 131 -1.89 26.30 -3.75
CA TYR A 131 -2.51 26.31 -2.43
C TYR A 131 -1.81 27.38 -1.58
N LYS A 132 -2.51 28.50 -1.34
CA LYS A 132 -2.11 29.44 -0.29
C LYS A 132 -2.06 28.64 1.00
N LEU A 133 -0.86 28.52 1.59
CA LEU A 133 -0.64 28.03 2.94
C LEU A 133 -1.52 28.85 3.89
N LYS A 134 -2.75 28.41 4.12
CA LYS A 134 -3.42 28.71 5.38
C LYS A 134 -2.86 27.70 6.35
N ASP A 135 -1.99 28.17 7.24
CA ASP A 135 -1.49 27.38 8.35
C ASP A 135 -2.65 26.99 9.28
N TYR A 136 -3.44 26.00 8.88
CA TYR A 136 -4.37 25.28 9.75
C TYR A 136 -3.63 24.29 10.65
N TYR A 137 -2.34 24.54 10.90
CA TYR A 137 -1.57 23.95 11.98
C TYR A 137 -1.90 24.65 13.30
N ASN A 138 -3.19 24.72 13.63
CA ASN A 138 -3.59 25.06 14.99
C ASN A 138 -3.27 23.84 15.85
N ASN A 139 -2.09 23.86 16.48
CA ASN A 139 -1.71 22.92 17.53
C ASN A 139 -2.65 23.13 18.72
N ASN A 140 -3.85 22.56 18.62
CA ASN A 140 -4.86 22.69 19.63
C ASN A 140 -4.56 21.68 20.74
N GLY A 141 -4.02 22.18 21.85
CA GLY A 141 -3.66 21.35 23.01
C GLY A 141 -4.82 20.49 23.52
N PHE A 142 -6.07 20.94 23.37
CA PHE A 142 -7.25 20.16 23.71
C PHE A 142 -7.42 18.96 22.77
N LEU A 143 -7.41 19.18 21.45
CA LEU A 143 -7.55 18.08 20.47
C LEU A 143 -6.42 17.05 20.63
N LYS A 144 -5.20 17.49 20.92
CA LYS A 144 -4.06 16.59 21.12
C LYS A 144 -4.31 15.64 22.30
N LYS A 145 -4.71 16.20 23.44
CA LYS A 145 -5.03 15.41 24.65
C LYS A 145 -6.23 14.50 24.40
N LEU A 146 -7.24 14.97 23.66
CA LEU A 146 -8.41 14.18 23.32
C LEU A 146 -8.05 12.97 22.45
N PHE A 147 -7.26 13.14 21.38
CA PHE A 147 -6.82 12.01 20.55
C PHE A 147 -5.98 11.01 21.33
N LEU A 148 -5.12 11.47 22.26
CA LEU A 148 -4.38 10.59 23.16
C LEU A 148 -5.33 9.82 24.10
N ALA A 149 -6.34 10.48 24.66
CA ALA A 149 -7.33 9.82 25.52
C ALA A 149 -8.14 8.77 24.74
N ILE A 150 -8.61 9.11 23.53
CA ILE A 150 -9.30 8.17 22.63
C ILE A 150 -8.41 6.95 22.35
N PHE A 151 -7.12 7.19 22.03
CA PHE A 151 -6.15 6.11 21.81
C PHE A 151 -6.05 5.20 23.02
N LEU A 152 -5.81 5.75 24.22
CA LEU A 152 -5.62 4.97 25.45
C LEU A 152 -6.88 4.20 25.87
N ILE A 153 -8.07 4.80 25.74
CA ILE A 153 -9.35 4.17 26.09
C ILE A 153 -9.70 3.05 25.10
N ALA A 154 -9.42 3.23 23.82
CA ALA A 154 -9.71 2.23 22.79
C ALA A 154 -8.64 1.12 22.70
N LEU A 155 -7.46 1.33 23.29
CA LEU A 155 -6.33 0.41 23.22
C LEU A 155 -6.64 -0.99 23.77
N PRO A 156 -7.28 -1.17 24.95
CA PRO A 156 -7.62 -2.49 25.47
C PRO A 156 -8.52 -3.30 24.53
N PHE A 157 -9.47 -2.65 23.84
CA PHE A 157 -10.34 -3.31 22.87
C PHE A 157 -9.58 -3.75 21.62
N TYR A 158 -8.61 -2.94 21.18
CA TYR A 158 -7.71 -3.31 20.09
C TYR A 158 -6.85 -4.51 20.45
N ILE A 159 -6.27 -4.51 21.65
CA ILE A 159 -5.48 -5.61 22.19
C ILE A 159 -6.31 -6.89 22.25
N TYR A 160 -7.50 -6.84 22.87
CA TYR A 160 -8.40 -7.98 22.97
C TYR A 160 -8.77 -8.54 21.58
N LYS A 161 -9.13 -7.68 20.63
CA LYS A 161 -9.43 -8.09 19.25
C LYS A 161 -8.24 -8.81 18.60
N ILE A 162 -7.03 -8.27 18.73
CA ILE A 162 -5.85 -8.87 18.13
C ILE A 162 -5.48 -10.19 18.80
N PHE A 163 -5.56 -10.29 20.12
CA PHE A 163 -5.31 -11.54 20.83
C PHE A 163 -6.28 -12.62 20.38
N ILE A 164 -7.57 -12.31 20.26
CA ILE A 164 -8.56 -13.23 19.69
C ILE A 164 -8.11 -13.68 18.30
N TYR A 165 -7.86 -12.74 17.38
CA TYR A 165 -7.45 -13.10 16.02
C TYR A 165 -6.16 -13.92 15.97
N PHE A 166 -5.21 -13.64 16.86
CA PHE A 166 -3.95 -14.37 16.96
C PHE A 166 -4.14 -15.80 17.48
N PHE A 167 -4.93 -16.00 18.55
CA PHE A 167 -5.24 -17.35 19.04
C PHE A 167 -5.98 -18.19 17.99
N TYR A 168 -6.90 -17.58 17.23
CA TYR A 168 -7.59 -18.27 16.15
C TYR A 168 -6.64 -18.61 14.99
N PHE A 169 -5.72 -17.72 14.66
CA PHE A 169 -4.66 -18.01 13.69
C PHE A 169 -3.81 -19.22 14.11
N LEU A 170 -3.50 -19.37 15.40
CA LEU A 170 -2.77 -20.53 15.90
C LEU A 170 -3.57 -21.84 15.80
N GLN A 171 -4.90 -21.79 15.85
CA GLN A 171 -5.77 -22.97 15.82
C GLN A 171 -6.16 -23.41 14.40
N GLY A 172 -6.46 -22.46 13.51
CA GLY A 172 -6.97 -22.73 12.16
C GLY A 172 -6.01 -22.38 11.02
N GLY A 173 -4.82 -21.85 11.32
CA GLY A 173 -3.88 -21.33 10.33
C GLY A 173 -4.39 -20.05 9.63
N TYR A 174 -3.60 -19.56 8.66
CA TYR A 174 -3.91 -18.35 7.89
C TYR A 174 -5.22 -18.49 7.08
N MET A 175 -5.49 -19.69 6.57
CA MET A 175 -6.62 -19.98 5.68
C MET A 175 -7.97 -19.92 6.38
N ALA A 176 -8.02 -20.24 7.68
CA ALA A 176 -9.26 -20.17 8.45
C ALA A 176 -9.87 -18.76 8.44
N PHE A 177 -9.05 -17.70 8.41
CA PHE A 177 -9.56 -16.32 8.36
C PHE A 177 -10.38 -16.03 7.09
N TYR A 178 -10.10 -16.74 5.99
CA TYR A 178 -10.76 -16.55 4.70
C TYR A 178 -11.92 -17.52 4.46
N GLN A 179 -11.97 -18.63 5.22
CA GLN A 179 -12.96 -19.70 5.04
C GLN A 179 -14.21 -19.52 5.90
N SER A 180 -14.16 -18.81 7.03
CA SER A 180 -15.33 -18.69 7.92
C SER A 180 -15.46 -17.31 8.59
N THR A 181 -16.71 -16.89 8.73
CA THR A 181 -17.12 -15.54 9.17
C THR A 181 -17.35 -15.47 10.68
N GLU A 182 -17.61 -16.63 11.26
CA GLU A 182 -17.81 -16.85 12.69
C GLU A 182 -16.62 -16.31 13.51
N TYR A 183 -15.41 -16.34 12.92
CA TYR A 183 -14.19 -15.85 13.54
C TYR A 183 -14.13 -14.32 13.70
N LEU A 184 -14.65 -13.57 12.72
CA LEU A 184 -14.72 -12.11 12.76
C LEU A 184 -15.76 -11.63 13.78
N GLU A 185 -16.81 -12.43 14.00
CA GLU A 185 -17.92 -12.12 14.88
C GLU A 185 -17.60 -12.36 16.36
N LYS A 186 -16.71 -13.30 16.69
CA LYS A 186 -16.31 -13.61 18.08
C LYS A 186 -15.68 -12.47 18.87
N ALA A 187 -14.99 -11.54 18.20
CA ALA A 187 -14.48 -10.36 18.89
C ALA A 187 -15.62 -9.41 19.35
N GLY A 188 -16.81 -9.55 18.78
CA GLY A 188 -17.95 -8.66 18.98
C GLY A 188 -17.87 -7.42 18.10
N PHE A 189 -19.02 -6.98 17.58
CA PHE A 189 -19.11 -5.77 16.76
C PHE A 189 -18.61 -4.52 17.51
N ILE A 190 -19.01 -4.36 18.78
CA ILE A 190 -18.65 -3.21 19.62
C ILE A 190 -17.12 -3.13 19.79
N THR A 191 -16.46 -4.23 20.16
CA THR A 191 -15.01 -4.29 20.28
C THR A 191 -14.31 -3.91 18.98
N ARG A 192 -14.79 -4.44 17.84
CA ARG A 192 -14.22 -4.11 16.52
C ARG A 192 -14.37 -2.63 16.21
N ALA A 193 -15.53 -2.03 16.46
CA ALA A 193 -15.78 -0.60 16.27
C ALA A 193 -14.88 0.25 17.18
N ILE A 194 -14.84 -0.04 18.49
CA ILE A 194 -14.00 0.69 19.46
C ILE A 194 -12.52 0.56 19.09
N SER A 195 -12.06 -0.63 18.71
CA SER A 195 -10.67 -0.85 18.30
C SER A 195 -10.23 0.02 17.11
N TYR A 196 -11.16 0.44 16.25
CA TYR A 196 -10.85 1.31 15.13
C TYR A 196 -10.61 2.75 15.58
N PHE A 197 -11.26 3.20 16.66
CA PHE A 197 -10.94 4.48 17.29
C PHE A 197 -9.54 4.51 17.88
N ALA A 198 -8.94 3.38 18.28
CA ALA A 198 -7.54 3.34 18.69
C ALA A 198 -6.62 3.77 17.54
N TYR A 199 -6.87 3.26 16.33
CA TYR A 199 -6.13 3.64 15.12
C TYR A 199 -6.30 5.13 14.78
N ILE A 200 -7.55 5.63 14.79
CA ILE A 200 -7.83 7.05 14.51
C ILE A 200 -7.24 7.96 15.60
N GLY A 201 -7.32 7.56 16.87
CA GLY A 201 -6.73 8.24 18.02
C GLY A 201 -5.22 8.36 17.90
N LEU A 202 -4.54 7.26 17.54
CA LEU A 202 -3.11 7.23 17.27
C LEU A 202 -2.74 8.22 16.17
N LEU A 203 -3.43 8.18 15.02
CA LEU A 203 -3.14 9.07 13.90
C LEU A 203 -3.38 10.54 14.27
N GLY A 204 -4.50 10.84 14.93
CA GLY A 204 -4.81 12.19 15.39
C GLY A 204 -3.75 12.72 16.35
N TYR A 205 -3.31 11.91 17.31
CA TYR A 205 -2.24 12.28 18.25
C TYR A 205 -0.90 12.47 17.53
N PHE A 206 -0.51 11.48 16.71
CA PHE A 206 0.72 11.51 15.91
C PHE A 206 0.80 12.80 15.10
N LEU A 207 -0.26 13.15 14.37
CA LEU A 207 -0.30 14.30 13.45
C LEU A 207 -0.28 15.67 14.16
N GLN A 208 -0.65 15.73 15.44
CA GLN A 208 -0.68 16.97 16.21
C GLN A 208 0.55 17.15 17.12
N GLU A 209 1.05 16.08 17.75
CA GLU A 209 2.16 16.16 18.70
C GLU A 209 3.45 16.64 18.01
N GLN A 210 4.15 17.59 18.62
CA GLN A 210 5.40 18.14 18.09
C GLN A 210 6.63 17.55 18.78
N ASN A 211 6.47 17.06 20.02
CA ASN A 211 7.57 16.48 20.75
C ASN A 211 7.88 15.07 20.23
N ARG A 212 9.05 14.93 19.62
CA ARG A 212 9.54 13.66 19.05
C ARG A 212 9.60 12.53 20.07
N LYS A 213 9.92 12.81 21.34
CA LYS A 213 10.01 11.79 22.39
C LYS A 213 8.65 11.13 22.64
N TYR A 214 7.60 11.93 22.84
CA TYR A 214 6.26 11.40 23.09
C TYR A 214 5.67 10.66 21.89
N ILE A 215 5.90 11.18 20.68
CA ILE A 215 5.54 10.45 19.44
C ILE A 215 6.20 9.08 19.42
N PHE A 216 7.50 9.03 19.71
CA PHE A 216 8.25 7.78 19.68
C PHE A 216 7.73 6.80 20.74
N THR A 217 7.40 7.26 21.95
CA THR A 217 6.78 6.42 22.99
C THR A 217 5.46 5.81 22.53
N VAL A 218 4.55 6.60 21.96
CA VAL A 218 3.24 6.11 21.52
C VAL A 218 3.36 5.18 20.31
N LEU A 219 4.25 5.50 19.36
CA LEU A 219 4.55 4.60 18.24
C LEU A 219 5.21 3.31 18.71
N PHE A 220 6.09 3.36 19.70
CA PHE A 220 6.69 2.15 20.27
C PHE A 220 5.63 1.25 20.89
N ILE A 221 4.69 1.80 21.68
CA ILE A 221 3.55 1.03 22.20
C ILE A 221 2.78 0.39 21.04
N TRP A 222 2.45 1.15 19.99
CA TRP A 222 1.72 0.63 18.83
C TRP A 222 2.48 -0.45 18.06
N LEU A 223 3.82 -0.35 17.98
CA LEU A 223 4.68 -1.38 17.38
C LEU A 223 4.49 -2.71 18.07
N PHE A 224 4.60 -2.77 19.40
CA PHE A 224 4.38 -4.00 20.16
C PHE A 224 2.97 -4.56 19.96
N MET A 225 1.96 -3.70 19.93
CA MET A 225 0.57 -4.13 19.73
C MET A 225 0.28 -4.65 18.33
N THR A 226 1.10 -4.29 17.33
CA THR A 226 0.95 -4.74 15.94
C THR A 226 1.86 -5.91 15.58
N LEU A 227 2.77 -6.35 16.46
CA LEU A 227 3.59 -7.54 16.24
C LEU A 227 2.75 -8.82 16.02
N PRO A 228 1.66 -9.09 16.76
CA PRO A 228 0.85 -10.27 16.48
C PRO A 228 0.23 -10.24 15.07
N VAL A 229 -0.09 -9.06 14.52
CA VAL A 229 -0.60 -8.91 13.14
C VAL A 229 0.47 -9.33 12.13
N LEU A 230 1.73 -8.96 12.38
CA LEU A 230 2.86 -9.39 11.57
C LEU A 230 3.05 -10.91 11.63
N LEU A 231 2.97 -11.50 12.83
CA LEU A 231 3.09 -12.95 13.05
C LEU A 231 1.93 -13.75 12.45
N SER A 232 0.71 -13.19 12.45
CA SER A 232 -0.47 -13.75 11.79
C SER A 232 -0.41 -13.70 10.26
N GLY A 233 0.67 -13.20 9.66
CA GLY A 233 0.87 -13.22 8.21
C GLY A 233 0.35 -11.98 7.45
N PHE A 234 -0.24 -11.00 8.13
CA PHE A 234 -0.70 -9.73 7.53
C PHE A 234 0.45 -8.73 7.34
N ARG A 235 1.55 -9.19 6.73
CA ARG A 235 2.81 -8.45 6.54
C ARG A 235 2.60 -7.17 5.74
N GLY A 236 1.81 -7.24 4.68
CA GLY A 236 1.51 -6.09 3.82
C GLY A 236 0.90 -4.95 4.60
N GLN A 237 -0.09 -5.23 5.45
CA GLN A 237 -0.75 -4.22 6.29
C GLN A 237 0.24 -3.60 7.30
N PHE A 238 1.06 -4.44 7.95
CA PHE A 238 2.06 -4.00 8.91
C PHE A 238 3.11 -3.08 8.27
N PHE A 239 3.78 -3.53 7.20
CA PHE A 239 4.86 -2.75 6.58
C PHE A 239 4.36 -1.48 5.94
N THR A 240 3.21 -1.52 5.27
CA THR A 240 2.61 -0.35 4.62
C THR A 240 2.26 0.73 5.64
N PHE A 241 1.71 0.34 6.80
CA PHE A 241 1.45 1.28 7.89
C PHE A 241 2.75 1.95 8.38
N TRP A 242 3.79 1.18 8.66
CA TRP A 242 5.07 1.71 9.15
C TRP A 242 5.81 2.56 8.11
N LEU A 243 5.77 2.19 6.83
CA LEU A 243 6.29 3.01 5.73
C LEU A 243 5.56 4.35 5.64
N THR A 244 4.23 4.35 5.83
CA THR A 244 3.43 5.58 5.83
C THR A 244 3.75 6.46 7.04
N ILE A 245 3.85 5.88 8.24
CA ILE A 245 4.31 6.60 9.45
C ILE A 245 5.68 7.23 9.21
N PHE A 246 6.63 6.48 8.67
CA PHE A 246 7.97 6.96 8.35
C PHE A 246 7.92 8.13 7.34
N LEU A 247 7.14 8.00 6.26
CA LEU A 247 6.97 9.04 5.25
C LEU A 247 6.41 10.35 5.85
N PHE A 248 5.35 10.27 6.66
CA PHE A 248 4.75 11.46 7.29
C PHE A 248 5.61 12.01 8.43
N TYR A 249 6.36 11.16 9.14
CA TYR A 249 7.35 11.61 10.11
C TYR A 249 8.43 12.45 9.43
N LYS A 250 8.95 11.97 8.29
CA LYS A 250 9.91 12.72 7.46
C LYS A 250 9.31 14.01 6.91
N LYS A 251 8.05 14.00 6.43
CA LYS A 251 7.36 15.22 6.01
C LYS A 251 7.36 16.31 7.10
N ARG A 252 7.14 15.91 8.36
CA ARG A 252 6.99 16.81 9.50
C ARG A 252 8.32 17.28 10.08
N PHE A 253 9.32 16.39 10.20
CA PHE A 253 10.54 16.67 10.96
C PHE A 253 11.82 16.75 10.14
N ASP A 254 11.93 16.03 9.02
CA ASP A 254 13.13 16.02 8.18
C ASP A 254 12.78 15.61 6.74
N LYS A 255 12.60 16.61 5.87
CA LYS A 255 12.15 16.39 4.49
C LYS A 255 13.24 15.80 3.58
N ARG A 256 14.50 15.71 4.02
CA ARG A 256 15.63 15.32 3.15
C ARG A 256 15.69 13.80 2.97
N LEU A 257 15.81 13.37 1.73
CA LEU A 257 16.07 11.99 1.35
C LEU A 257 17.56 11.67 1.55
N LYS A 258 17.86 10.61 2.31
CA LYS A 258 19.20 10.04 2.42
C LYS A 258 19.16 8.61 1.90
N LEU A 259 20.02 8.27 0.93
CA LEU A 259 20.05 6.91 0.35
C LEU A 259 20.27 5.83 1.41
N ARG A 260 21.09 6.10 2.42
CA ARG A 260 21.27 5.22 3.58
C ARG A 260 19.96 4.85 4.27
N GLU A 261 18.98 5.77 4.34
CA GLU A 261 17.70 5.49 4.98
C GLU A 261 16.86 4.51 4.15
N ILE A 262 16.84 4.64 2.83
CA ILE A 262 16.18 3.66 1.93
C ILE A 262 16.78 2.28 2.17
N PHE A 263 18.11 2.19 2.22
CA PHE A 263 18.81 0.92 2.41
C PHE A 263 18.54 0.30 3.78
N ILE A 264 18.54 1.10 4.85
CA ILE A 264 18.19 0.63 6.20
C ILE A 264 16.74 0.11 6.25
N VAL A 265 15.80 0.86 5.68
CA VAL A 265 14.39 0.45 5.63
C VAL A 265 14.25 -0.86 4.86
N PHE A 266 14.91 -0.99 3.72
CA PHE A 266 14.92 -2.23 2.93
C PHE A 266 15.45 -3.41 3.74
N ILE A 267 16.62 -3.30 4.36
CA ILE A 267 17.21 -4.38 5.18
C ILE A 267 16.25 -4.78 6.32
N ILE A 268 15.71 -3.82 7.07
CA ILE A 268 14.82 -4.10 8.19
C ILE A 268 13.58 -4.86 7.71
N VAL A 269 12.95 -4.39 6.63
CA VAL A 269 11.77 -5.03 6.06
C VAL A 269 12.09 -6.44 5.55
N SER A 270 13.21 -6.62 4.87
CA SER A 270 13.64 -7.93 4.36
C SER A 270 13.89 -8.93 5.48
N VAL A 271 14.70 -8.56 6.49
CA VAL A 271 15.03 -9.43 7.63
C VAL A 271 13.78 -9.80 8.42
N LEU A 272 12.93 -8.83 8.76
CA LEU A 272 11.68 -9.10 9.48
C LEU A 272 10.75 -10.01 8.67
N SER A 273 10.64 -9.78 7.36
CA SER A 273 9.80 -10.61 6.50
C SER A 273 10.28 -12.05 6.41
N LEU A 274 11.59 -12.27 6.37
CA LEU A 274 12.18 -13.61 6.35
C LEU A 274 11.97 -14.32 7.69
N ILE A 275 12.26 -13.66 8.82
CA ILE A 275 12.05 -14.23 10.16
C ILE A 275 10.61 -14.71 10.30
N VAL A 276 9.64 -13.89 9.87
CA VAL A 276 8.21 -14.22 9.91
C VAL A 276 7.85 -15.36 8.94
N SER A 277 8.56 -15.50 7.82
CA SER A 277 8.36 -16.62 6.87
C SER A 277 8.84 -17.94 7.45
N TYR A 278 10.07 -17.96 7.95
CA TYR A 278 10.66 -19.14 8.56
C TYR A 278 9.90 -19.62 9.80
N TYR A 279 9.49 -18.69 10.67
CA TYR A 279 8.68 -19.03 11.84
C TYR A 279 7.38 -19.77 11.46
N ARG A 280 6.79 -19.44 10.30
CA ARG A 280 5.54 -20.03 9.84
C ARG A 280 5.73 -21.39 9.16
N GLU A 281 6.81 -21.55 8.40
CA GLU A 281 7.03 -22.77 7.60
C GLU A 281 7.64 -23.92 8.42
N ALA A 282 8.52 -23.63 9.38
CA ALA A 282 9.29 -24.66 10.08
C ALA A 282 8.72 -25.10 11.44
N GLY A 283 7.73 -24.38 12.00
CA GLY A 283 7.16 -24.63 13.34
C GLY A 283 8.17 -24.60 14.52
N THR A 284 9.46 -24.44 14.21
CA THR A 284 10.61 -24.40 15.10
C THR A 284 11.60 -23.38 14.52
N LEU A 285 12.29 -22.63 15.38
CA LEU A 285 13.35 -21.69 14.99
C LEU A 285 14.64 -22.46 14.59
N GLY A 286 14.53 -23.38 13.63
CA GLY A 286 15.68 -23.94 12.93
C GLY A 286 16.28 -22.85 12.05
N PHE A 287 17.16 -22.03 12.63
CA PHE A 287 17.71 -20.82 12.03
C PHE A 287 18.75 -21.16 10.95
N LEU A 288 18.33 -21.79 9.85
CA LEU A 288 19.11 -21.83 8.62
C LEU A 288 18.56 -20.75 7.70
N LEU A 289 19.09 -19.53 7.86
CA LEU A 289 18.88 -18.47 6.88
C LEU A 289 19.28 -19.03 5.50
N PRO A 290 18.50 -18.74 4.45
CA PRO A 290 18.82 -19.24 3.11
C PRO A 290 20.16 -18.62 2.69
N LYS A 291 20.89 -19.30 1.81
CA LYS A 291 22.22 -18.85 1.37
C LYS A 291 22.22 -17.40 0.88
N ASN A 292 21.10 -16.92 0.31
CA ASN A 292 20.91 -15.53 -0.07
C ASN A 292 19.55 -14.98 0.42
N PRO A 293 19.47 -14.39 1.63
CA PRO A 293 18.22 -13.92 2.22
C PRO A 293 17.58 -12.78 1.44
N VAL A 294 18.38 -11.87 0.88
CA VAL A 294 17.87 -10.74 0.10
C VAL A 294 17.19 -11.22 -1.17
N LEU A 295 17.80 -12.17 -1.87
CA LEU A 295 17.25 -12.75 -3.09
C LEU A 295 15.94 -13.49 -2.81
N GLU A 296 15.92 -14.33 -1.76
CA GLU A 296 14.71 -15.07 -1.38
C GLU A 296 13.57 -14.11 -0.98
N PHE A 297 13.89 -13.04 -0.25
CA PHE A 297 12.91 -12.00 0.05
C PHE A 297 12.33 -11.35 -1.21
N LEU A 298 13.18 -10.96 -2.17
CA LEU A 298 12.73 -10.34 -3.43
C LEU A 298 11.88 -11.30 -4.25
N LYS A 299 12.26 -12.58 -4.32
CA LYS A 299 11.47 -13.63 -4.98
C LYS A 299 10.09 -13.77 -4.34
N GLN A 300 10.02 -13.89 -3.01
CA GLN A 300 8.76 -14.05 -2.27
C GLN A 300 7.85 -12.83 -2.35
N GLN A 301 8.40 -11.61 -2.36
CA GLN A 301 7.58 -10.41 -2.53
C GLN A 301 7.16 -10.18 -3.98
N GLY A 302 7.98 -10.62 -4.94
CA GLY A 302 7.78 -10.43 -6.38
C GLY A 302 6.71 -11.31 -7.03
N VAL A 303 6.07 -12.21 -6.27
CA VAL A 303 5.07 -13.16 -6.77
C VAL A 303 3.83 -12.45 -7.38
N SER A 304 3.58 -11.19 -7.01
CA SER A 304 2.49 -10.40 -7.62
C SER A 304 2.69 -10.14 -9.12
N PHE A 305 3.91 -10.31 -9.64
CA PHE A 305 4.18 -10.34 -11.08
C PHE A 305 3.33 -11.38 -11.81
N PHE A 306 3.18 -12.60 -11.25
CA PHE A 306 2.42 -13.67 -11.90
C PHE A 306 0.95 -13.31 -12.05
N VAL A 307 0.36 -12.60 -11.08
CA VAL A 307 -1.04 -12.14 -11.16
C VAL A 307 -1.23 -11.18 -12.33
N THR A 308 -0.29 -10.26 -12.50
CA THR A 308 -0.30 -9.32 -13.62
C THR A 308 -0.08 -10.03 -14.96
N ALA A 309 0.83 -11.00 -15.03
CA ALA A 309 1.06 -11.75 -16.25
C ALA A 309 -0.11 -12.68 -16.62
N MET A 310 -0.76 -13.30 -15.63
CA MET A 310 -1.98 -14.09 -15.84
C MET A 310 -3.18 -13.25 -16.25
N ALA A 311 -3.30 -12.01 -15.77
CA ALA A 311 -4.32 -11.07 -16.27
C ALA A 311 -4.12 -10.73 -17.75
N VAL A 312 -2.88 -10.72 -18.23
CA VAL A 312 -2.58 -10.56 -19.66
C VAL A 312 -2.93 -11.84 -20.42
N GLU A 313 -2.45 -13.00 -19.97
CA GLU A 313 -2.69 -14.30 -20.61
C GLU A 313 -4.18 -14.62 -20.79
N PHE A 314 -4.97 -14.35 -19.75
CA PHE A 314 -6.40 -14.67 -19.71
C PHE A 314 -7.28 -13.43 -19.90
N SER A 315 -6.79 -12.41 -20.61
CA SER A 315 -7.50 -11.13 -20.76
C SER A 315 -8.88 -11.28 -21.39
N ASP A 316 -9.02 -12.19 -22.35
CA ASP A 316 -10.27 -12.41 -23.06
C ASP A 316 -11.36 -12.99 -22.16
N GLU A 317 -10.98 -13.74 -21.12
CA GLU A 317 -11.92 -14.36 -20.18
C GLU A 317 -12.39 -13.38 -19.11
N PHE A 318 -11.51 -12.49 -18.65
CA PHE A 318 -11.75 -11.63 -17.48
C PHE A 318 -12.11 -10.18 -17.81
N SER A 319 -11.70 -9.67 -18.97
CA SER A 319 -11.95 -8.26 -19.37
C SER A 319 -13.44 -7.91 -19.38
N GLY A 320 -14.31 -8.81 -19.86
CA GLY A 320 -15.76 -8.59 -19.86
C GLY A 320 -16.39 -8.45 -18.47
N LYS A 321 -15.72 -8.93 -17.41
CA LYS A 321 -16.22 -8.92 -16.02
C LYS A 321 -15.57 -7.84 -15.15
N ILE A 322 -14.58 -7.12 -15.64
CA ILE A 322 -13.76 -6.19 -14.84
C ILE A 322 -14.59 -5.11 -14.12
N LEU A 323 -15.59 -4.53 -14.78
CA LEU A 323 -16.46 -3.52 -14.15
C LEU A 323 -17.24 -4.10 -12.97
N LYS A 324 -17.67 -5.36 -13.07
CA LYS A 324 -18.34 -6.07 -11.98
C LYS A 324 -17.38 -6.25 -10.81
N TYR A 325 -16.14 -6.66 -11.06
CA TYR A 325 -15.12 -6.82 -10.01
C TYR A 325 -14.85 -5.50 -9.28
N LEU A 326 -14.62 -4.41 -10.01
CA LEU A 326 -14.34 -3.09 -9.44
C LEU A 326 -15.50 -2.56 -8.59
N LEU A 327 -16.75 -2.79 -8.99
CA LEU A 327 -17.92 -2.39 -8.20
C LEU A 327 -18.03 -3.12 -6.87
N TRP A 328 -17.57 -4.38 -6.81
CA TRP A 328 -17.61 -5.19 -5.59
C TRP A 328 -16.46 -4.88 -4.63
N GLU A 329 -15.36 -4.30 -5.07
CA GLU A 329 -14.20 -3.99 -4.20
C GLU A 329 -14.54 -3.05 -3.02
N PRO A 330 -15.20 -1.89 -3.22
CA PRO A 330 -15.64 -1.04 -2.11
C PRO A 330 -16.54 -1.75 -1.10
N LEU A 331 -17.41 -2.64 -1.59
CA LEU A 331 -18.37 -3.38 -0.78
C LEU A 331 -17.70 -4.55 -0.05
N GLY A 332 -16.75 -5.24 -0.68
CA GLY A 332 -15.99 -6.35 -0.11
C GLY A 332 -15.17 -5.94 1.10
N ALA A 333 -14.71 -4.69 1.16
CA ALA A 333 -14.02 -4.17 2.35
C ALA A 333 -14.94 -3.90 3.56
N ILE A 334 -16.26 -3.74 3.31
CA ILE A 334 -17.29 -3.63 4.35
C ILE A 334 -17.78 -5.04 4.72
N TYR A 335 -17.91 -5.92 3.72
CA TYR A 335 -18.41 -7.28 3.82
C TYR A 335 -17.41 -8.26 3.19
N SER A 336 -16.39 -8.66 3.96
CA SER A 336 -15.27 -9.51 3.50
C SER A 336 -15.67 -10.89 2.98
N GLN A 337 -16.91 -11.30 3.23
CA GLN A 337 -17.48 -12.59 2.82
C GLN A 337 -17.83 -12.61 1.32
N TYR A 338 -18.10 -11.44 0.74
CA TYR A 338 -18.54 -11.35 -0.64
C TYR A 338 -17.39 -11.33 -1.63
N SER A 339 -16.16 -11.04 -1.20
CA SER A 339 -14.98 -11.07 -2.07
C SER A 339 -14.51 -12.50 -2.42
N SER A 340 -14.87 -13.51 -1.63
CA SER A 340 -14.53 -14.93 -1.90
C SER A 340 -15.55 -15.66 -2.77
N LEU A 341 -16.63 -14.98 -3.17
CA LEU A 341 -17.64 -15.54 -4.04
C LEU A 341 -17.22 -15.43 -5.53
N PRO A 342 -17.57 -16.42 -6.36
CA PRO A 342 -17.36 -16.36 -7.80
C PRO A 342 -18.02 -15.12 -8.43
N ASP A 343 -17.42 -14.62 -9.50
CA ASP A 343 -17.83 -13.44 -10.27
C ASP A 343 -17.86 -12.11 -9.50
N ARG A 344 -17.21 -12.03 -8.32
CA ARG A 344 -17.17 -10.80 -7.50
C ARG A 344 -15.78 -10.21 -7.33
N ALA A 345 -14.73 -11.01 -7.50
CA ALA A 345 -13.36 -10.53 -7.43
C ALA A 345 -12.50 -11.26 -8.46
N PHE A 346 -11.66 -10.50 -9.17
CA PHE A 346 -10.72 -11.07 -10.15
C PHE A 346 -9.83 -12.14 -9.53
N ALA A 347 -9.27 -11.89 -8.34
CA ALA A 347 -8.41 -12.83 -7.63
C ALA A 347 -9.09 -14.19 -7.36
N THR A 348 -10.41 -14.18 -7.10
CA THR A 348 -11.19 -15.39 -6.83
C THR A 348 -11.42 -16.19 -8.10
N ASP A 349 -11.87 -15.53 -9.17
CA ASP A 349 -12.12 -16.20 -10.45
C ASP A 349 -10.82 -16.70 -11.09
N LEU A 350 -9.72 -15.97 -10.92
CA LEU A 350 -8.40 -16.42 -11.32
C LEU A 350 -7.99 -17.69 -10.56
N MET A 351 -8.23 -17.76 -9.24
CA MET A 351 -7.94 -18.97 -8.46
C MET A 351 -8.73 -20.17 -8.98
N ILE A 352 -10.03 -19.98 -9.23
CA ILE A 352 -10.93 -21.01 -9.77
C ILE A 352 -10.39 -21.53 -11.11
N LYS A 353 -9.90 -20.64 -11.97
CA LYS A 353 -9.33 -20.99 -13.28
C LYS A 353 -8.04 -21.79 -13.16
N ILE A 354 -7.09 -21.35 -12.33
CA ILE A 354 -5.74 -21.94 -12.29
C ILE A 354 -5.65 -23.17 -11.38
N ASN A 355 -6.44 -23.23 -10.30
CA ASN A 355 -6.48 -24.36 -9.38
C ASN A 355 -7.79 -24.37 -8.57
N TYR A 356 -8.81 -25.04 -9.10
CA TYR A 356 -10.11 -25.14 -8.43
C TYR A 356 -10.04 -25.85 -7.07
N GLN A 357 -9.20 -26.87 -6.91
CA GLN A 357 -9.05 -27.56 -5.62
C GLN A 357 -8.47 -26.61 -4.57
N GLY A 358 -7.49 -25.80 -4.96
CA GLY A 358 -6.93 -24.79 -4.08
C GLY A 358 -7.95 -23.72 -3.67
N TYR A 359 -8.85 -23.31 -4.58
CA TYR A 359 -9.99 -22.45 -4.24
C TYR A 359 -10.90 -23.08 -3.19
N LEU A 360 -11.24 -24.37 -3.32
CA LEU A 360 -12.05 -25.08 -2.32
C LEU A 360 -11.35 -25.18 -0.95
N MET A 361 -10.01 -25.22 -0.96
CA MET A 361 -9.17 -25.13 0.25
C MET A 361 -8.98 -23.68 0.75
N GLY A 362 -9.68 -22.71 0.14
CA GLY A 362 -9.66 -21.30 0.54
C GLY A 362 -8.43 -20.50 0.07
N TYR A 363 -7.55 -21.07 -0.76
CA TYR A 363 -6.41 -20.34 -1.33
C TYR A 363 -6.88 -19.18 -2.22
N GLY A 364 -6.03 -18.15 -2.30
CA GLY A 364 -6.27 -16.97 -3.12
C GLY A 364 -4.98 -16.46 -3.73
N VAL A 365 -5.06 -16.03 -4.99
CA VAL A 365 -3.91 -15.60 -5.80
C VAL A 365 -3.45 -14.17 -5.46
N GLY A 366 -4.24 -13.43 -4.68
CA GLY A 366 -4.09 -11.98 -4.52
C GLY A 366 -4.50 -11.20 -5.77
N SER A 367 -4.50 -9.87 -5.71
CA SER A 367 -4.71 -9.01 -6.88
C SER A 367 -3.56 -8.00 -7.03
N SER A 368 -3.58 -7.24 -8.13
CA SER A 368 -2.72 -6.09 -8.34
C SER A 368 -3.45 -5.05 -9.19
N TYR A 369 -3.29 -3.77 -8.85
CA TYR A 369 -3.88 -2.70 -9.66
C TYR A 369 -3.44 -2.75 -11.14
N LEU A 370 -2.25 -3.28 -11.44
CA LEU A 370 -1.79 -3.43 -12.83
C LEU A 370 -2.62 -4.46 -13.59
N ALA A 371 -2.96 -5.57 -12.93
CA ALA A 371 -3.80 -6.61 -13.51
C ALA A 371 -5.19 -6.05 -13.86
N GLU A 372 -5.82 -5.36 -12.91
CA GLU A 372 -7.15 -4.78 -13.11
C GLU A 372 -7.15 -3.60 -14.10
N ALA A 373 -6.11 -2.75 -14.08
CA ALA A 373 -5.97 -1.67 -15.05
C ALA A 373 -5.73 -2.19 -16.48
N TYR A 374 -5.05 -3.33 -16.63
CA TYR A 374 -4.92 -4.02 -17.90
C TYR A 374 -6.24 -4.64 -18.35
N LEU A 375 -6.96 -5.33 -17.47
CA LEU A 375 -8.28 -5.90 -17.82
C LEU A 375 -9.32 -4.84 -18.19
N LEU A 376 -9.18 -3.60 -17.71
CA LEU A 376 -10.06 -2.48 -18.07
C LEU A 376 -9.94 -2.05 -19.54
N SER A 377 -8.72 -1.84 -20.03
CA SER A 377 -8.49 -1.26 -21.37
C SER A 377 -7.07 -1.54 -21.91
N GLY A 378 -6.51 -2.69 -21.55
CA GLY A 378 -5.17 -3.13 -21.92
C GLY A 378 -4.05 -2.18 -21.45
N ILE A 379 -3.07 -1.98 -22.33
CA ILE A 379 -1.92 -1.11 -22.07
C ILE A 379 -2.36 0.34 -21.79
N LEU A 380 -3.38 0.83 -22.51
CA LEU A 380 -3.88 2.20 -22.36
C LEU A 380 -4.52 2.41 -20.98
N GLY A 381 -5.35 1.45 -20.53
CA GLY A 381 -5.92 1.46 -19.18
C GLY A 381 -4.83 1.53 -18.10
N THR A 382 -3.79 0.71 -18.26
CA THR A 382 -2.64 0.70 -17.34
C THR A 382 -1.93 2.05 -17.28
N CYS A 383 -1.69 2.70 -18.43
CA CYS A 383 -1.04 4.00 -18.49
C CYS A 383 -1.89 5.10 -17.82
N ILE A 384 -3.20 5.14 -18.11
CA ILE A 384 -4.12 6.14 -17.55
C ILE A 384 -4.24 5.98 -16.04
N VAL A 385 -4.48 4.77 -15.54
CA VAL A 385 -4.61 4.50 -14.11
C VAL A 385 -3.31 4.84 -13.38
N SER A 386 -2.16 4.43 -13.91
CA SER A 386 -0.83 4.74 -13.36
C SER A 386 -0.60 6.25 -13.25
N PHE A 387 -0.97 7.01 -14.29
CA PHE A 387 -0.91 8.47 -14.27
C PHE A 387 -1.78 9.06 -13.15
N PHE A 388 -3.03 8.61 -13.02
CA PHE A 388 -3.92 9.10 -11.97
C PHE A 388 -3.42 8.76 -10.56
N ILE A 389 -2.84 7.58 -10.35
CA ILE A 389 -2.21 7.22 -9.08
C ILE A 389 -1.13 8.24 -8.70
N GLY A 390 -0.20 8.52 -9.61
CA GLY A 390 0.85 9.51 -9.38
C GLY A 390 0.31 10.92 -9.10
N PHE A 391 -0.69 11.32 -9.89
CA PHE A 391 -1.37 12.62 -9.74
C PHE A 391 -2.06 12.75 -8.38
N ILE A 392 -2.87 11.76 -7.99
CA ILE A 392 -3.58 11.73 -6.71
C ILE A 392 -2.58 11.75 -5.54
N LEU A 393 -1.53 10.92 -5.56
CA LEU A 393 -0.51 10.91 -4.50
C LEU A 393 0.12 12.29 -4.29
N SER A 394 0.43 12.99 -5.38
CA SER A 394 1.05 14.33 -5.31
C SER A 394 0.06 15.39 -4.82
N LYS A 395 -1.19 15.33 -5.28
CA LYS A 395 -2.26 16.21 -4.80
C LYS A 395 -2.55 16.03 -3.33
N LEU A 396 -2.71 14.79 -2.87
CA LEU A 396 -2.87 14.45 -1.46
C LEU A 396 -1.69 14.94 -0.63
N TRP A 397 -0.46 14.77 -1.13
CA TRP A 397 0.75 15.22 -0.45
C TRP A 397 0.79 16.73 -0.26
N ASN A 398 0.42 17.51 -1.27
CA ASN A 398 0.40 18.96 -1.22
C ASN A 398 -0.76 19.49 -0.37
N MET A 399 -1.95 18.90 -0.51
CA MET A 399 -3.16 19.27 0.23
C MET A 399 -3.02 18.99 1.74
N PHE A 400 -2.16 18.06 2.15
CA PHE A 400 -1.98 17.68 3.55
C PHE A 400 -1.73 18.87 4.49
N ASP A 401 -0.99 19.88 4.03
CA ASP A 401 -0.65 21.03 4.87
C ASP A 401 -1.80 22.05 4.98
N SER A 402 -2.77 22.02 4.04
CA SER A 402 -3.91 22.96 3.98
C SER A 402 -5.21 22.45 4.62
N VAL A 403 -5.30 21.16 4.96
CA VAL A 403 -6.53 20.56 5.54
C VAL A 403 -6.50 20.53 7.07
N ASN A 404 -7.69 20.48 7.67
CA ASN A 404 -7.84 20.29 9.12
C ASN A 404 -7.36 18.89 9.56
N ILE A 405 -7.32 18.63 10.88
CA ILE A 405 -6.84 17.34 11.40
C ILE A 405 -7.58 16.13 10.83
N TYR A 406 -8.90 16.23 10.67
CA TYR A 406 -9.73 15.15 10.13
C TYR A 406 -9.36 14.84 8.67
N GLY A 407 -9.18 15.88 7.86
CA GLY A 407 -8.66 15.75 6.49
C GLY A 407 -7.25 15.17 6.46
N LYS A 408 -6.36 15.55 7.40
CA LYS A 408 -5.02 14.95 7.50
C LYS A 408 -5.06 13.45 7.78
N ILE A 409 -5.99 12.99 8.64
CA ILE A 409 -6.19 11.55 8.90
C ILE A 409 -6.66 10.83 7.62
N LEU A 410 -7.62 11.39 6.89
CA LEU A 410 -8.09 10.79 5.64
C LEU A 410 -7.01 10.76 4.55
N VAL A 411 -6.22 11.83 4.43
CA VAL A 411 -5.06 11.88 3.52
C VAL A 411 -4.04 10.80 3.90
N PHE A 412 -3.75 10.62 5.19
CA PHE A 412 -2.84 9.57 5.67
C PHE A 412 -3.34 8.17 5.24
N VAL A 413 -4.62 7.86 5.50
CA VAL A 413 -5.23 6.57 5.16
C VAL A 413 -5.26 6.35 3.65
N ALA A 414 -5.59 7.37 2.87
CA ALA A 414 -5.58 7.32 1.41
C ALA A 414 -4.17 7.00 0.88
N VAL A 415 -3.15 7.75 1.35
CA VAL A 415 -1.75 7.52 0.95
C VAL A 415 -1.31 6.10 1.33
N GLN A 416 -1.63 5.62 2.53
CA GLN A 416 -1.32 4.26 2.97
C GLN A 416 -1.91 3.20 2.02
N GLY A 417 -3.19 3.33 1.65
CA GLY A 417 -3.81 2.40 0.71
C GLY A 417 -3.14 2.46 -0.67
N ILE A 418 -2.93 3.67 -1.20
CA ILE A 418 -2.40 3.85 -2.55
C ILE A 418 -0.98 3.29 -2.69
N ILE A 419 -0.10 3.47 -1.69
CA ILE A 419 1.27 2.93 -1.76
C ILE A 419 1.33 1.40 -1.77
N TYR A 420 0.25 0.71 -1.38
CA TYR A 420 0.16 -0.76 -1.36
C TYR A 420 -0.49 -1.36 -2.62
N LEU A 421 -1.09 -0.54 -3.49
CA LEU A 421 -1.75 -0.97 -4.72
C LEU A 421 -0.94 -1.93 -5.61
N PRO A 422 0.40 -1.86 -5.72
CA PRO A 422 1.13 -2.84 -6.53
C PRO A 422 0.86 -4.31 -6.15
N ARG A 423 0.33 -4.57 -4.94
CA ARG A 423 -0.08 -5.87 -4.41
C ARG A 423 -1.55 -5.92 -3.95
N ASP A 424 -2.34 -4.89 -4.23
CA ASP A 424 -3.73 -4.78 -3.75
C ASP A 424 -4.68 -4.44 -4.92
N LEU A 425 -5.99 -4.53 -4.66
CA LEU A 425 -7.00 -4.20 -5.67
C LEU A 425 -7.10 -2.68 -5.89
N LEU A 426 -7.45 -2.27 -7.10
CA LEU A 426 -7.37 -0.89 -7.60
C LEU A 426 -8.21 0.09 -6.77
N LEU A 427 -9.41 -0.29 -6.33
CA LEU A 427 -10.32 0.57 -5.58
C LEU A 427 -10.29 0.33 -4.07
N MET A 428 -9.41 -0.56 -3.56
CA MET A 428 -9.24 -0.76 -2.12
C MET A 428 -8.87 0.50 -1.32
N PRO A 429 -8.06 1.44 -1.83
CA PRO A 429 -7.81 2.69 -1.11
C PRO A 429 -9.09 3.49 -0.85
N LEU A 430 -10.06 3.46 -1.77
CA LEU A 430 -11.35 4.12 -1.57
C LEU A 430 -12.09 3.48 -0.39
N SER A 431 -12.09 2.16 -0.30
CA SER A 431 -12.67 1.42 0.82
C SER A 431 -12.08 1.81 2.17
N TYR A 432 -10.76 1.93 2.24
CA TYR A 432 -10.08 2.35 3.47
C TYR A 432 -10.44 3.78 3.86
N VAL A 433 -10.55 4.68 2.88
CA VAL A 433 -10.96 6.07 3.11
C VAL A 433 -12.42 6.16 3.54
N ILE A 434 -13.34 5.42 2.92
CA ILE A 434 -14.75 5.37 3.34
C ILE A 434 -14.84 4.87 4.78
N LYS A 435 -14.18 3.74 5.08
CA LYS A 435 -14.17 3.15 6.42
C LYS A 435 -13.63 4.15 7.45
N ALA A 436 -12.47 4.75 7.21
CA ALA A 436 -11.92 5.78 8.09
C ALA A 436 -12.82 7.02 8.20
N GLY A 437 -13.47 7.41 7.09
CA GLY A 437 -14.41 8.52 7.00
C GLY A 437 -15.58 8.39 7.96
N VAL A 438 -16.15 7.19 8.10
CA VAL A 438 -17.24 6.93 9.06
C VAL A 438 -16.78 7.21 10.50
N TYR A 439 -15.61 6.69 10.90
CA TYR A 439 -15.08 6.92 12.26
C TYR A 439 -14.65 8.37 12.50
N VAL A 440 -14.07 9.02 11.48
CA VAL A 440 -13.70 10.43 11.54
C VAL A 440 -14.93 11.32 11.68
N LEU A 441 -16.01 11.03 10.95
CA LEU A 441 -17.28 11.74 11.05
C LEU A 441 -17.91 11.54 12.43
N ALA A 442 -17.91 10.31 12.95
CA ALA A 442 -18.40 10.02 14.30
C ALA A 442 -17.62 10.84 15.35
N LEU A 443 -16.28 10.87 15.28
CA LEU A 443 -15.46 11.70 16.16
C LEU A 443 -15.77 13.19 16.02
N TYR A 444 -15.95 13.69 14.80
CA TYR A 444 -16.29 15.07 14.54
C TYR A 444 -17.60 15.46 15.25
N ILE A 445 -18.65 14.66 15.07
CA ILE A 445 -19.96 14.87 15.71
C ILE A 445 -19.83 14.84 17.24
N MET A 446 -19.12 13.86 17.78
CA MET A 446 -18.89 13.76 19.24
C MET A 446 -18.17 15.01 19.78
N ILE A 447 -17.15 15.51 19.07
CA ILE A 447 -16.37 16.68 19.50
C ILE A 447 -17.21 17.95 19.45
N GLU A 448 -17.98 18.16 18.38
CA GLU A 448 -18.86 19.33 18.28
C GLU A 448 -19.98 19.30 19.32
N PHE A 449 -20.51 18.11 19.66
CA PHE A 449 -21.45 17.95 20.77
C PHE A 449 -20.81 18.32 22.13
N ILE A 450 -19.58 17.86 22.38
CA ILE A 450 -18.83 18.17 23.61
C ILE A 450 -18.57 19.69 23.73
N LYS A 451 -18.17 20.36 22.64
CA LYS A 451 -17.98 21.82 22.61
C LYS A 451 -19.29 22.61 22.76
N GLY A 452 -20.39 22.07 22.24
CA GLY A 452 -21.72 22.63 22.38
C GLY A 452 -22.26 22.58 23.82
N SER A 453 -21.70 21.72 24.66
CA SER A 453 -22.12 21.55 26.05
C SER A 453 -21.83 22.80 26.89
N PRO A 454 -22.81 23.34 27.65
CA PRO A 454 -22.69 24.60 28.39
C PRO A 454 -21.54 24.60 29.42
N ASN A 455 -21.15 23.43 29.93
CA ASN A 455 -20.06 23.29 30.91
C ASN A 455 -18.66 23.60 30.35
N LEU A 456 -18.43 23.45 29.04
CA LEU A 456 -17.13 23.75 28.40
C LEU A 456 -16.99 25.21 27.95
N LYS A 457 -18.10 25.88 27.63
CA LYS A 457 -18.13 27.33 27.39
C LYS A 457 -17.72 28.15 28.62
N LEU A 458 -17.92 27.61 29.83
CA LEU A 458 -17.48 28.22 31.09
C LEU A 458 -15.97 28.07 31.31
N ILE A 459 -15.39 26.93 30.91
CA ILE A 459 -13.95 26.65 31.00
C ILE A 459 -13.17 27.45 29.95
N GLU A 460 -13.66 27.57 28.71
CA GLU A 460 -13.02 28.41 27.68
C GLU A 460 -13.10 29.92 27.97
N LYS A 461 -14.07 30.37 28.78
CA LYS A 461 -14.22 31.78 29.20
C LYS A 461 -13.44 32.14 30.46
N GLY A 462 -12.60 31.26 31.00
CA GLY A 462 -11.80 31.55 32.19
C GLY A 462 -12.64 31.93 33.41
N LYS A 463 -13.88 31.43 33.51
CA LYS A 463 -14.73 31.59 34.69
C LYS A 463 -14.91 30.24 35.38
N VAL A 464 -13.84 29.80 36.04
CA VAL A 464 -13.97 28.96 37.22
C VAL A 464 -13.07 29.62 38.27
N SER A 465 -13.74 30.25 39.24
CA SER A 465 -13.18 30.80 40.48
C SER A 465 -12.49 29.74 41.31
#